data_AF-A0A1Q8RNK8-F1
#
_entry.id   AF-A0A1Q8RNK8-F1
#
_cell.length_a   1.000
_cell.length_b   1.000
_cell.length_c   1.000
_cell.angle_alpha   90.00
_cell.angle_beta   90.00
_cell.angle_gamma   90.00
#
_symmetry.space_group_name_H-M   'P 1'
#
loop_
_entity.id
_entity.type
_entity.pdbx_description
1 polymer ?
#
loop_
_entity_poly.entity_id
_entity_poly.type
_entity_poly.pdbx_seq_one_letter_code
_entity_poly.pdbx_strand_id
1 'polypeptide(L)'
;MGLANDKFPSSAAFDAINDALNSSEPDRKDAIKQGNAVFAFNLKNSAGETDSWHIDLKEKGQVAKGLGNKPTVTLTLSDSDFGNLVQGKANAQKLFMSGKLKIKGDVMKATRMEPILKKAQSKAKL
;
A
#
# COMPACT_ATOMS: atom_id res chain seq x y z
N MET A 1 15.18 -6.33 -9.68
CA MET A 1 14.79 -7.02 -8.44
C MET A 1 13.39 -6.55 -8.10
N GLY A 2 12.44 -7.48 -7.97
CA GLY A 2 11.05 -7.14 -7.62
C GLY A 2 10.91 -6.74 -6.15
N LEU A 3 9.76 -6.16 -5.81
CA LEU A 3 9.37 -5.78 -4.45
C LEU A 3 8.81 -6.97 -3.68
N ALA A 4 8.34 -8.01 -4.37
CA ALA A 4 7.86 -9.25 -3.79
C ALA A 4 8.88 -9.92 -2.86
N ASN A 5 8.36 -10.56 -1.82
CA ASN A 5 9.08 -11.37 -0.84
C ASN A 5 8.27 -12.63 -0.57
N ASP A 6 8.85 -13.82 -0.78
CA ASP A 6 8.16 -15.11 -0.65
C ASP A 6 7.58 -15.37 0.75
N LYS A 7 8.17 -14.77 1.79
CA LYS A 7 7.66 -14.84 3.17
C LYS A 7 6.41 -13.99 3.41
N PHE A 8 6.09 -13.12 2.44
CA PHE A 8 4.96 -12.20 2.44
C PHE A 8 4.29 -12.24 1.05
N PRO A 9 3.57 -13.32 0.70
CA PRO A 9 3.04 -13.51 -0.65
C PRO A 9 2.21 -12.34 -1.19
N SER A 10 1.52 -11.62 -0.29
CA SER A 10 0.73 -10.44 -0.67
C SER A 10 1.59 -9.25 -1.16
N SER A 11 2.89 -9.26 -0.88
CA SER A 11 3.83 -8.21 -1.30
C SER A 11 4.01 -8.12 -2.82
N ALA A 12 3.62 -9.14 -3.59
CA ALA A 12 3.54 -9.05 -5.05
C ALA A 12 2.60 -7.92 -5.52
N ALA A 13 1.62 -7.52 -4.68
CA ALA A 13 0.78 -6.37 -4.98
C ALA A 13 1.56 -5.06 -5.06
N PHE A 14 2.71 -4.93 -4.37
CA PHE A 14 3.55 -3.74 -4.47
C PHE A 14 4.20 -3.60 -5.86
N ASP A 15 4.57 -4.71 -6.49
CA ASP A 15 5.03 -4.71 -7.88
C ASP A 15 3.89 -4.25 -8.82
N ALA A 16 2.70 -4.83 -8.67
CA ALA A 16 1.54 -4.45 -9.49
C ALA A 16 1.15 -2.97 -9.33
N ILE A 17 1.21 -2.42 -8.12
CA ILE A 17 0.97 -1.00 -7.86
C ILE A 17 2.06 -0.14 -8.51
N ASN A 18 3.33 -0.55 -8.40
CA ASN A 18 4.44 0.17 -9.01
C ASN A 18 4.32 0.20 -10.54
N ASP A 19 3.95 -0.91 -11.15
CA ASP A 19 3.72 -1.00 -12.60
C ASP A 19 2.52 -0.13 -13.02
N ALA A 20 1.43 -0.13 -12.25
CA ALA A 20 0.28 0.73 -12.49
C ALA A 20 0.65 2.23 -12.43
N LEU A 21 1.48 2.64 -11.46
CA LEU A 21 1.99 4.01 -11.34
C LEU A 21 2.91 4.38 -12.50
N ASN A 22 3.72 3.44 -13.01
CA ASN A 22 4.64 3.70 -14.12
C ASN A 22 4.01 3.50 -15.52
N SER A 23 2.79 2.98 -15.60
CA SER A 23 2.10 2.73 -16.88
C SER A 23 1.80 4.01 -17.68
N SER A 24 1.73 5.18 -17.03
CA SER A 24 1.38 6.44 -17.67
C SER A 24 1.84 7.64 -16.82
N GLU A 25 2.62 8.54 -17.41
CA GLU A 25 3.14 9.75 -16.76
C GLU A 25 2.00 10.67 -16.23
N PRO A 26 0.93 10.96 -17.00
CA PRO A 26 -0.24 11.68 -16.47
C PRO A 26 -0.91 10.99 -15.29
N ASP A 27 -1.10 9.67 -15.35
CA ASP A 27 -1.71 8.91 -14.26
C ASP A 27 -0.85 8.93 -12.99
N ARG A 28 0.48 8.86 -13.15
CA ARG A 28 1.44 8.98 -12.05
C ARG A 28 1.33 10.35 -11.37
N LYS A 29 1.32 11.42 -12.15
CA LYS A 29 1.19 12.80 -11.65
C LYS A 29 -0.14 13.02 -10.94
N ASP A 30 -1.23 12.46 -11.48
CA ASP A 30 -2.55 12.49 -10.85
C ASP A 30 -2.55 11.72 -9.52
N ALA A 31 -1.95 10.53 -9.47
CA ALA A 31 -1.81 9.75 -8.24
C ALA A 31 -0.99 10.47 -7.16
N ILE A 32 0.12 11.14 -7.54
CA ILE A 32 0.92 11.98 -6.62
C ILE A 32 0.07 13.13 -6.08
N LYS A 33 -0.68 13.83 -6.95
CA LYS A 33 -1.51 14.96 -6.55
C LYS A 33 -2.64 14.53 -5.60
N GLN A 34 -3.30 13.41 -5.90
CA GLN A 34 -4.40 12.88 -5.08
C GLN A 34 -3.90 12.32 -3.75
N GLY A 35 -2.81 11.54 -3.76
CA GLY A 35 -2.22 10.93 -2.58
C GLY A 35 -1.64 11.97 -1.62
N ASN A 36 -0.74 12.83 -2.12
CA ASN A 36 -0.02 13.87 -1.37
C ASN A 36 0.50 13.40 -0.01
N ALA A 37 1.09 12.20 0.01
CA ALA A 37 1.53 11.50 1.21
C ALA A 37 2.51 10.37 0.88
N VAL A 38 3.34 10.02 1.85
CA VAL A 38 4.13 8.79 1.84
C VAL A 38 3.41 7.77 2.73
N PHE A 39 3.01 6.64 2.15
CA PHE A 39 2.27 5.59 2.83
C PHE A 39 3.17 4.40 3.07
N ALA A 40 3.56 4.16 4.32
CA ALA A 40 4.30 2.98 4.73
C ALA A 40 3.34 1.85 5.10
N PHE A 41 3.75 0.62 4.80
CA PHE A 41 3.07 -0.62 5.13
C PHE A 41 4.03 -1.49 5.92
N ASN A 42 3.60 -1.92 7.10
CA ASN A 42 4.24 -2.97 7.88
C ASN A 42 3.35 -4.21 7.81
N LEU A 43 3.82 -5.23 7.12
CA LEU A 43 3.12 -6.50 7.02
C LEU A 43 3.69 -7.46 8.06
N LYS A 44 2.80 -8.20 8.72
CA LYS A 44 3.18 -9.28 9.63
C LYS A 44 2.75 -10.61 9.03
N ASN A 45 3.67 -11.57 8.92
CA ASN A 45 3.33 -12.93 8.48
C ASN A 45 2.93 -13.82 9.68
N SER A 46 2.50 -15.05 9.40
CA SER A 46 2.09 -16.02 10.43
C SER A 46 3.25 -16.51 11.30
N ALA A 47 4.50 -16.39 10.84
CA ALA A 47 5.70 -16.73 11.60
C ALA A 47 6.12 -15.63 12.59
N GLY A 48 5.39 -14.50 12.64
CA GLY A 48 5.70 -13.36 13.51
C GLY A 48 6.76 -12.42 12.95
N GLU A 49 7.24 -12.65 11.73
CA GLU A 49 8.17 -11.76 11.04
C GLU A 49 7.44 -10.50 10.55
N THR A 50 8.19 -9.41 10.42
CA THR A 50 7.70 -8.14 9.88
C THR A 50 8.61 -7.67 8.76
N ASP A 51 8.00 -7.23 7.67
CA ASP A 51 8.70 -6.56 6.56
C ASP A 51 7.88 -5.33 6.13
N SER A 52 8.55 -4.41 5.44
CA SER A 52 8.02 -3.08 5.17
C SER A 52 8.18 -2.66 3.72
N TRP A 53 7.20 -1.91 3.25
CA TRP A 53 7.18 -1.25 1.94
C TRP A 53 6.56 0.12 2.08
N HIS A 54 6.78 0.99 1.11
CA HIS A 54 6.11 2.28 1.04
C HIS A 54 5.74 2.64 -0.39
N ILE A 55 4.65 3.40 -0.50
CA ILE A 55 4.22 4.05 -1.73
C ILE A 55 4.43 5.56 -1.52
N ASP A 56 5.36 6.13 -2.26
CA ASP A 56 5.60 7.58 -2.28
C ASP A 56 4.68 8.22 -3.32
N LEU A 57 3.57 8.79 -2.86
CA LEU A 57 2.65 9.62 -3.65
C LEU A 57 2.77 11.08 -3.23
N LYS A 58 3.95 11.49 -2.78
CA LYS A 58 4.24 12.88 -2.41
C LYS A 58 5.22 13.50 -3.39
N GLU A 59 6.25 12.76 -3.77
CA GLU A 59 7.32 13.27 -4.63
C GLU A 59 7.44 12.45 -5.92
N LYS A 60 7.66 11.14 -5.80
CA LYS A 60 8.12 10.33 -6.96
C LYS A 60 7.03 9.53 -7.66
N GLY A 61 5.94 9.18 -6.98
CA GLY A 61 4.93 8.26 -7.54
C GLY A 61 5.48 6.86 -7.71
N GLN A 62 6.21 6.34 -6.73
CA GLN A 62 6.94 5.07 -6.81
C GLN A 62 6.67 4.18 -5.59
N VAL A 63 6.92 2.89 -5.72
CA VAL A 63 6.90 1.93 -4.61
C VAL A 63 8.31 1.44 -4.32
N ALA A 64 8.65 1.28 -3.04
CA ALA A 64 9.95 0.77 -2.63
C ALA A 64 9.88 0.02 -1.29
N LYS A 65 10.92 -0.77 -1.01
CA LYS A 65 11.11 -1.45 0.28
C LYS A 65 11.35 -0.46 1.43
N GLY A 66 11.06 -0.90 2.65
CA GLY A 66 11.20 -0.12 3.88
C GLY A 66 10.07 0.88 4.10
N LEU A 67 10.14 1.60 5.22
CA LEU A 67 9.12 2.58 5.63
C LEU A 67 9.11 3.88 4.80
N GLY A 68 10.14 4.11 3.98
CA GLY A 68 10.37 5.39 3.34
C GLY A 68 10.87 6.47 4.32
N ASN A 69 11.30 7.61 3.78
CA ASN A 69 11.75 8.73 4.59
C ASN A 69 10.53 9.50 5.13
N LYS A 70 10.43 9.64 6.46
CA LYS A 70 9.35 10.36 7.16
C LYS A 70 7.95 9.99 6.64
N PRO A 71 7.50 8.73 6.82
CA PRO A 71 6.19 8.30 6.36
C PRO A 71 5.11 9.20 6.94
N THR A 72 4.19 9.64 6.08
CA THR A 72 3.04 10.44 6.49
C THR A 72 2.02 9.59 7.24
N VAL A 73 1.87 8.34 6.78
CA VAL A 73 1.00 7.32 7.36
C VAL A 73 1.77 6.01 7.42
N THR A 74 1.68 5.30 8.54
CA THR A 74 2.12 3.90 8.66
C THR A 74 0.91 3.02 8.93
N LEU A 75 0.65 2.10 7.99
CA LEU A 75 -0.39 1.08 8.02
C LEU A 75 0.25 -0.22 8.50
N THR A 76 -0.26 -0.82 9.58
CA THR A 76 0.23 -2.10 10.09
C THR A 76 -0.91 -3.11 10.12
N LEU A 77 -0.72 -4.24 9.45
CA LEU A 77 -1.71 -5.32 9.31
C LEU A 77 -1.02 -6.65 8.99
N SER A 78 -1.78 -7.75 9.00
CA SER A 78 -1.24 -9.03 8.56
C SER A 78 -1.05 -9.07 7.04
N ASP A 79 -0.11 -9.90 6.57
CA ASP A 79 0.08 -10.19 5.14
C ASP A 79 -1.24 -10.67 4.50
N SER A 80 -1.98 -11.55 5.18
CA SER A 80 -3.28 -12.04 4.72
C SER A 80 -4.35 -10.94 4.60
N ASP A 81 -4.47 -10.07 5.61
CA ASP A 81 -5.42 -8.96 5.58
C ASP A 81 -5.05 -7.95 4.48
N PHE A 82 -3.76 -7.69 4.27
CA PHE A 82 -3.31 -6.86 3.14
C PHE A 82 -3.67 -7.52 1.80
N GLY A 83 -3.40 -8.81 1.63
CA GLY A 83 -3.81 -9.58 0.47
C GLY A 83 -5.31 -9.48 0.18
N ASN A 84 -6.15 -9.60 1.21
CA ASN A 84 -7.61 -9.43 1.06
C ASN A 84 -8.00 -7.99 0.73
N LEU A 85 -7.32 -6.99 1.30
CA LEU A 85 -7.57 -5.59 1.02
C LEU A 85 -7.24 -5.25 -0.44
N VAL A 86 -6.08 -5.67 -0.93
CA VAL A 86 -5.66 -5.43 -2.32
C VAL A 86 -6.45 -6.24 -3.34
N GLN A 87 -7.14 -7.32 -2.94
CA GLN A 87 -8.10 -8.04 -3.79
C GLN A 87 -9.53 -7.51 -3.67
N GLY A 88 -9.77 -6.49 -2.84
CA GLY A 88 -11.12 -5.96 -2.57
C GLY A 88 -12.03 -6.90 -1.76
N LYS A 89 -11.48 -7.99 -1.21
CA LYS A 89 -12.17 -8.97 -0.34
C LYS A 89 -12.31 -8.48 1.11
N ALA A 90 -11.53 -7.48 1.49
CA ALA A 90 -11.63 -6.80 2.79
C ALA A 90 -11.78 -5.29 2.61
N ASN A 91 -12.35 -4.65 3.64
CA ASN A 91 -12.55 -3.20 3.69
C ASN A 91 -11.63 -2.59 4.77
N ALA A 92 -10.87 -1.56 4.41
CA ALA A 92 -9.90 -0.93 5.31
C ALA A 92 -10.54 -0.34 6.57
N GLN A 93 -11.72 0.27 6.46
CA GLN A 93 -12.43 0.84 7.61
C GLN A 93 -12.83 -0.25 8.60
N LYS A 94 -13.38 -1.38 8.12
CA LYS A 94 -13.71 -2.53 8.97
C LYS A 94 -12.48 -3.12 9.66
N LEU A 95 -11.38 -3.29 8.93
CA LEU A 95 -10.12 -3.79 9.50
C LEU A 95 -9.58 -2.82 10.57
N PHE A 96 -9.71 -1.52 10.36
CA PHE A 96 -9.29 -0.50 11.33
C PHE A 96 -10.17 -0.54 12.59
N MET A 97 -11.49 -0.53 12.42
CA MET A 97 -12.45 -0.63 13.55
C MET A 97 -12.29 -1.91 14.35
N SER A 98 -11.90 -3.03 13.71
CA SER A 98 -11.63 -4.30 14.40
C SER A 98 -10.21 -4.42 14.97
N GLY A 99 -9.37 -3.38 14.84
CA GLY A 99 -7.98 -3.37 15.32
C GLY A 99 -6.99 -4.22 14.51
N LYS A 100 -7.43 -4.82 13.39
CA LYS A 100 -6.58 -5.63 12.49
C LYS A 100 -5.68 -4.76 11.61
N LEU A 101 -6.16 -3.58 11.24
CA LEU A 101 -5.37 -2.51 10.66
C LEU A 101 -5.10 -1.47 11.74
N LYS A 102 -3.83 -1.17 11.97
CA LYS A 102 -3.39 -0.06 12.83
C LYS A 102 -2.84 1.06 11.95
N ILE A 103 -3.24 2.28 12.27
CA ILE A 103 -2.80 3.48 11.56
C ILE A 103 -2.01 4.35 12.53
N LYS A 104 -0.81 4.77 12.14
CA LYS A 104 -0.04 5.83 12.80
C LYS A 104 0.19 6.97 11.83
N GLY A 105 0.22 8.21 12.33
CA GLY A 105 0.38 9.42 11.51
C GLY A 105 -0.97 10.05 11.12
N ASP A 106 -1.05 10.61 9.92
CA ASP A 106 -2.22 11.36 9.45
C ASP A 106 -3.34 10.42 8.97
N VAL A 107 -4.32 10.15 9.84
CA VAL A 107 -5.46 9.28 9.56
C VAL A 107 -6.32 9.81 8.40
N MET A 108 -6.45 11.13 8.25
CA MET A 108 -7.22 11.71 7.14
C MET A 108 -6.54 11.44 5.80
N LYS A 109 -5.21 11.46 5.76
CA LYS A 109 -4.47 11.07 4.55
C LYS A 109 -4.54 9.57 4.29
N ALA A 110 -4.66 8.73 5.30
CA ALA A 110 -4.79 7.27 5.13
C ALA A 110 -5.97 6.89 4.22
N THR A 111 -7.08 7.63 4.27
CA THR A 111 -8.26 7.38 3.43
C THR A 111 -8.01 7.62 1.94
N ARG A 112 -7.02 8.45 1.59
CA ARG A 112 -6.66 8.74 0.19
C ARG A 112 -6.04 7.54 -0.52
N MET A 113 -5.58 6.53 0.21
CA MET A 113 -5.02 5.31 -0.36
C MET A 113 -6.09 4.46 -1.07
N GLU A 114 -7.34 4.49 -0.61
CA GLU A 114 -8.41 3.63 -1.13
C GLU A 114 -8.67 3.79 -2.65
N PRO A 115 -8.89 5.01 -3.19
CA PRO A 115 -9.09 5.17 -4.64
C PRO A 115 -7.86 4.75 -5.46
N ILE A 116 -6.65 4.90 -4.91
CA ILE A 116 -5.41 4.53 -5.57
C ILE A 116 -5.27 3.00 -5.66
N LEU A 117 -5.57 2.29 -4.57
CA LEU A 117 -5.63 0.82 -4.57
C LEU A 117 -6.70 0.29 -5.53
N LYS A 118 -7.88 0.91 -5.57
CA LYS A 118 -8.95 0.57 -6.54
C LYS A 118 -8.52 0.75 -7.98
N LYS A 119 -7.80 1.84 -8.30
CA LYS A 119 -7.26 2.08 -9.65
C LYS A 119 -6.21 1.02 -10.00
N ALA A 120 -5.30 0.68 -9.08
CA ALA A 120 -4.31 -0.37 -9.27
C ALA A 120 -4.94 -1.76 -9.49
N GLN A 121 -5.97 -2.12 -8.71
CA GLN A 121 -6.77 -3.34 -8.88
C GLN A 121 -7.34 -3.46 -10.30
N SER A 122 -7.99 -2.38 -10.78
CA SER A 122 -8.62 -2.38 -12.10
C SER A 122 -7.63 -2.56 -13.26
N LYS A 123 -6.40 -2.03 -13.12
CA LYS A 123 -5.35 -2.16 -14.14
C LYS A 123 -4.63 -3.51 -14.08
N ALA A 124 -4.50 -4.10 -12.89
CA ALA A 124 -3.76 -5.34 -12.69
C ALA A 124 -4.53 -6.62 -13.11
N LYS A 125 -5.85 -6.54 -13.39
CA LYS A 125 -6.73 -7.73 -13.54
C LYS A 125 -6.43 -8.79 -12.46
N LEU A 126 -6.38 -8.35 -11.19
CA LEU A 126 -6.39 -9.23 -10.03
C LEU A 126 -7.79 -9.74 -9.73
#